data_AF-A0A4Y2VTD0-F1
#
_entry.id   AF-A0A4Y2VTD0-F1
#
_cell.length_a   1.000
_cell.length_b   1.000
_cell.length_c   1.000
_cell.angle_alpha   90.00
_cell.angle_beta   90.00
_cell.angle_gamma   90.00
#
_symmetry.space_group_name_H-M   'P 1'
#
loop_
_entity.id
_entity.type
_entity.pdbx_description
1 polymer ?
#
loop_
_entity_poly.entity_id
_entity_poly.type
_entity_poly.pdbx_seq_one_letter_code
_entity_poly.pdbx_strand_id
1 'polypeptide(L)'
;MQDPTARGTKEHIRSLGWEMDHPVYSPDLAPSDYHLYPALKSELSGRTVSFADNDQVTMSFHSDNETRGLGYMVTVVQQDCPLPTCDATFDKEDFVMSSPNYPLPYDNGRTCTYTVHKYHPSVCRLLMKVAAFDVEEDPHCGSDFLLVGGDRLCGVMTEGQILDISLLNTTMTMEFHSDHVTTRDGFQFNVHQELCDLSTNAPVFTSELHTSVAETTTDVNVSTSTPLTE
;
A
#
# COMPACT_ATOMS: atom_id res chain seq x y z
N MET A 1 -19.01 26.89 45.97
CA MET A 1 -19.59 28.03 45.24
C MET A 1 -19.33 27.79 43.77
N GLN A 2 -20.38 27.63 42.95
CA GLN A 2 -20.24 27.36 41.52
C GLN A 2 -20.11 28.68 40.75
N ASP A 3 -19.13 28.75 39.86
CA ASP A 3 -18.88 29.88 38.97
C ASP A 3 -20.15 30.20 38.15
N PRO A 4 -20.58 31.47 38.04
CA PRO A 4 -21.77 31.85 37.27
C PRO A 4 -21.69 31.43 35.79
N THR A 5 -20.49 31.33 35.22
CA THR A 5 -20.23 30.86 33.86
C THR A 5 -20.53 29.36 33.72
N ALA A 6 -20.14 28.56 34.71
CA ALA A 6 -20.41 27.12 34.75
C ALA A 6 -21.91 26.79 34.88
N ARG A 7 -22.70 27.70 35.48
CA ARG A 7 -24.15 27.53 35.60
C ARG A 7 -24.87 27.69 34.26
N GLY A 8 -24.52 28.72 33.49
CA GLY A 8 -25.11 28.97 32.17
C GLY A 8 -24.82 27.84 31.18
N THR A 9 -23.58 27.32 31.18
CA THR A 9 -23.20 26.20 30.32
C THR A 9 -23.95 24.92 30.68
N LYS A 10 -24.15 24.61 31.98
CA LYS A 10 -24.93 23.44 32.40
C LYS A 10 -26.41 23.53 32.02
N GLU A 11 -27.01 24.70 32.13
CA GLU A 11 -28.41 24.93 31.72
C GLU A 11 -28.58 24.75 30.21
N HIS A 12 -27.62 25.23 29.40
CA HIS A 12 -27.67 25.07 27.95
C HIS A 12 -27.47 23.61 27.52
N ILE A 13 -26.53 22.88 28.13
CA ILE A 13 -26.30 21.45 27.86
C ILE A 13 -27.55 20.61 28.19
N ARG A 14 -28.24 20.94 29.30
CA ARG A 14 -29.52 20.31 29.64
C ARG A 14 -30.63 20.64 28.64
N SER A 15 -30.65 21.84 28.08
CA SER A 15 -31.61 22.22 27.04
C SER A 15 -31.43 21.43 25.74
N LEU A 16 -30.22 20.91 25.49
CA LEU A 16 -29.90 20.04 24.35
C LEU A 16 -30.15 18.55 24.65
N GLY A 17 -30.63 18.20 25.86
CA GLY A 17 -30.95 16.82 26.27
C GLY A 17 -29.75 15.96 26.67
N TRP A 18 -28.61 16.58 26.96
CA TRP A 18 -27.37 15.88 27.30
C TRP A 18 -27.10 16.01 28.81
N GLU A 19 -26.56 14.97 29.44
CA GLU A 19 -26.14 15.00 30.83
C GLU A 19 -24.65 14.59 30.92
N MET A 20 -23.79 15.50 31.39
CA MET A 20 -22.36 15.26 31.59
C MET A 20 -22.01 15.43 33.07
N ASP A 21 -21.75 14.31 33.72
CA ASP A 21 -21.13 14.29 35.04
C ASP A 21 -19.62 14.33 34.89
N HIS A 22 -19.04 15.53 35.06
CA HIS A 22 -17.59 15.67 35.22
C HIS A 22 -17.24 15.99 36.68
N PRO A 23 -16.13 15.46 37.21
CA PRO A 23 -15.70 15.73 38.58
C PRO A 23 -15.32 17.21 38.79
N VAL A 24 -15.24 17.59 40.07
CA VAL A 24 -14.92 18.94 40.52
C VAL A 24 -13.51 19.32 40.06
N TYR A 25 -13.46 20.14 39.01
CA TYR A 25 -12.39 21.03 38.53
C TYR A 25 -10.96 20.80 39.09
N SER A 26 -10.05 20.29 38.24
CA SER A 26 -8.60 20.47 38.38
C SER A 26 -8.14 21.58 37.43
N PRO A 27 -7.34 22.58 37.86
CA PRO A 27 -7.03 23.76 37.05
C PRO A 27 -6.10 23.51 35.86
N ASP A 28 -5.44 22.35 35.80
CA ASP A 28 -4.42 22.03 34.78
C ASP A 28 -4.88 21.01 33.73
N LEU A 29 -6.17 20.63 33.73
CA LEU A 29 -6.74 19.75 32.72
C LEU A 29 -8.08 20.34 32.29
N ALA A 30 -8.05 21.30 31.37
CA ALA A 30 -9.23 21.62 30.57
C ALA A 30 -9.28 20.64 29.39
N PRO A 31 -10.25 19.69 29.34
CA PRO A 31 -10.42 18.80 28.19
C PRO A 31 -11.09 19.50 27.00
N SER A 32 -11.24 20.83 27.05
CA SER A 32 -11.95 21.64 26.04
C SER A 32 -11.03 22.26 24.98
N ASP A 33 -9.72 22.06 25.05
CA ASP A 33 -8.76 22.67 24.10
C ASP A 33 -8.73 22.00 22.71
N TYR A 34 -9.63 21.05 22.41
CA TYR A 34 -9.59 20.26 21.18
C TYR A 34 -10.71 20.51 20.16
N HIS A 35 -11.71 21.35 20.44
CA HIS A 35 -12.92 21.39 19.58
C HIS A 35 -13.41 22.80 19.19
N LEU A 36 -12.50 23.63 18.69
CA LEU A 36 -12.81 24.62 17.65
C LEU A 36 -11.67 24.43 16.65
N TYR A 37 -11.78 23.76 15.49
CA TYR A 37 -12.62 24.05 14.34
C TYR A 37 -12.77 22.78 13.45
N PRO A 38 -13.65 21.81 13.78
CA PRO A 38 -13.85 20.62 12.95
C PRO A 38 -14.33 20.97 11.53
N ALA A 39 -15.24 21.95 11.41
CA ALA A 39 -15.80 22.36 10.12
C ALA A 39 -14.75 22.99 9.20
N LEU A 40 -13.91 23.91 9.69
CA LEU A 40 -12.87 24.55 8.87
C LEU A 40 -11.75 23.57 8.49
N LYS A 41 -11.37 22.68 9.42
CA LYS A 41 -10.43 21.60 9.13
C LYS A 41 -11.01 20.62 8.10
N SER A 42 -12.29 20.26 8.22
CA SER A 42 -13.01 19.44 7.24
C SER A 42 -13.09 20.11 5.87
N GLU A 43 -13.34 21.42 5.82
CA GLU A 43 -13.48 22.16 4.56
C GLU A 43 -12.15 22.44 3.86
N LEU A 44 -11.07 22.64 4.60
CA LEU A 44 -9.76 23.03 4.03
C LEU A 44 -8.75 21.89 3.94
N SER A 45 -8.91 20.82 4.74
CA SER A 45 -7.99 19.68 4.71
C SER A 45 -8.06 18.98 3.36
N GLY A 46 -6.90 18.81 2.72
CA GLY A 46 -6.79 18.10 1.44
C GLY A 46 -7.33 18.85 0.22
N ARG A 47 -7.82 20.10 0.35
CA ARG A 47 -8.23 20.89 -0.83
C ARG A 47 -7.02 21.26 -1.67
N THR A 48 -7.08 20.94 -2.95
CA THR A 48 -6.11 21.36 -3.97
C THR A 48 -6.79 22.35 -4.91
N VAL A 49 -6.10 23.45 -5.23
CA VAL A 49 -6.55 24.46 -6.20
C VAL A 49 -5.51 24.55 -7.31
N SER A 50 -5.90 24.21 -8.54
CA SER A 50 -5.09 24.44 -9.73
C SER A 50 -5.34 25.84 -10.28
N PHE A 51 -4.27 26.49 -10.74
CA PHE A 51 -4.30 27.84 -11.27
C PHE A 51 -3.24 27.96 -12.37
N ALA A 52 -3.47 28.81 -13.37
CA ALA A 52 -2.49 29.03 -14.45
C ALA A 52 -1.33 29.91 -13.94
N ASP A 53 -0.21 29.97 -14.68
CA ASP A 53 1.02 30.67 -14.26
C ASP A 53 0.84 32.14 -13.83
N ASN A 54 -0.25 32.79 -14.26
CA ASN A 54 -0.56 34.19 -13.96
C ASN A 54 -1.80 34.40 -13.08
N ASP A 55 -2.39 33.32 -12.56
CA ASP A 55 -3.55 33.40 -11.68
C ASP A 55 -3.12 33.64 -10.22
N GLN A 56 -3.96 34.34 -9.46
CA GLN A 56 -3.75 34.57 -8.03
C GLN A 56 -4.78 33.80 -7.22
N VAL A 57 -4.31 33.00 -6.26
CA VAL A 57 -5.17 32.37 -5.27
C VAL A 57 -5.33 33.31 -4.07
N THR A 58 -6.55 33.80 -3.84
CA THR A 58 -6.86 34.69 -2.71
C THR A 58 -7.66 33.94 -1.64
N MET A 59 -7.14 33.92 -0.41
CA MET A 59 -7.88 33.43 0.76
C MET A 59 -8.41 34.63 1.55
N SER A 60 -9.71 34.65 1.84
CA SER A 60 -10.35 35.72 2.61
C SER A 60 -10.96 35.18 3.90
N PHE A 61 -10.71 35.88 5.01
CA PHE A 61 -11.29 35.60 6.32
C PHE A 61 -12.20 36.76 6.73
N HIS A 62 -13.40 36.44 7.17
CA HIS A 62 -14.37 37.42 7.65
C HIS A 62 -14.84 37.01 9.05
N SER A 63 -14.78 37.95 9.99
CA SER A 63 -15.33 37.80 11.35
C SER A 63 -16.44 38.81 11.59
N ASP A 64 -17.36 38.48 12.49
CA ASP A 64 -18.36 39.41 13.02
C ASP A 64 -17.84 40.22 14.23
N ASN A 65 -18.75 40.90 14.93
CA ASN A 65 -18.44 41.72 16.11
C ASN A 65 -18.99 41.13 17.41
N GLU A 66 -19.32 39.84 17.45
CA GLU A 66 -19.96 39.22 18.62
C GLU A 66 -18.92 38.64 19.59
N THR A 67 -18.13 37.67 19.12
CA THR A 67 -17.16 36.93 19.96
C THR A 67 -15.84 36.68 19.24
N ARG A 68 -14.76 36.48 20.02
CA ARG A 68 -13.40 36.21 19.52
C ARG A 68 -12.94 34.82 19.93
N GLY A 69 -12.17 34.15 19.07
CA GLY A 69 -11.55 32.85 19.32
C GLY A 69 -10.08 32.82 18.93
N LEU A 70 -9.43 31.67 19.06
CA LEU A 70 -7.99 31.49 18.80
C LEU A 70 -7.62 31.56 17.31
N GLY A 71 -8.60 31.48 16.40
CA GLY A 71 -8.37 31.50 14.95
C GLY A 71 -7.85 30.17 14.43
N TYR A 72 -7.16 30.20 13.29
CA TYR A 72 -6.63 29.00 12.62
C TYR A 72 -5.24 29.24 12.03
N MET A 73 -4.47 28.17 11.88
CA MET A 73 -3.19 28.18 11.17
C MET A 73 -3.36 27.38 9.86
N VAL A 74 -3.10 28.03 8.73
CA VAL A 74 -3.09 27.36 7.41
C VAL A 74 -1.66 27.25 6.92
N THR A 75 -1.27 26.04 6.52
CA THR A 75 -0.05 25.82 5.74
C THR A 75 -0.45 25.67 4.28
N VAL A 76 0.07 26.54 3.42
CA VAL A 76 -0.13 26.46 1.97
C VAL A 76 1.19 26.03 1.34
N VAL A 77 1.14 24.96 0.53
CA VAL A 77 2.29 24.48 -0.24
C VAL A 77 1.97 24.67 -1.71
N GLN A 78 2.79 25.44 -2.42
CA GLN A 78 2.74 25.53 -3.86
C GLN A 78 3.51 24.36 -4.47
N GLN A 79 2.90 23.67 -5.41
CA GLN A 79 3.52 22.57 -6.12
C GLN A 79 3.36 22.80 -7.62
N ASP A 80 4.44 22.58 -8.38
CA ASP A 80 4.45 22.77 -9.83
C ASP A 80 3.56 21.74 -10.53
N CYS A 81 2.89 22.18 -11.59
CA CYS A 81 2.06 21.33 -12.46
C CYS A 81 2.87 20.79 -13.65
N PRO A 82 2.60 19.56 -14.12
CA PRO A 82 1.72 18.58 -13.50
C PRO A 82 2.31 18.08 -12.18
N LEU A 83 1.44 17.90 -11.19
CA LEU A 83 1.87 17.31 -9.91
C LEU A 83 2.57 15.98 -10.20
N PRO A 84 3.65 15.64 -9.48
CA PRO A 84 4.25 14.32 -9.56
C PRO A 84 3.16 13.29 -9.31
N THR A 85 2.83 12.49 -10.32
CA THR A 85 1.92 11.38 -10.14
C THR A 85 2.71 10.22 -9.53
N CYS A 86 1.99 9.34 -8.84
CA CYS A 86 2.54 8.08 -8.37
C CYS A 86 2.54 7.00 -9.47
N ASP A 87 2.20 7.37 -10.71
CA ASP A 87 2.14 6.42 -11.80
C ASP A 87 3.53 5.92 -12.15
N ALA A 88 3.64 4.62 -12.41
CA ALA A 88 4.91 4.01 -12.75
C ALA A 88 4.75 3.07 -13.94
N THR A 89 5.81 2.95 -14.73
CA THR A 89 5.88 2.06 -15.88
C THR A 89 7.08 1.13 -15.76
N PHE A 90 6.88 -0.15 -16.00
CA PHE A 90 7.90 -1.19 -15.91
C PHE A 90 7.97 -1.98 -17.21
N ASP A 91 9.18 -2.19 -17.71
CA ASP A 91 9.46 -2.88 -18.98
C ASP A 91 10.62 -3.90 -18.85
N LYS A 92 11.12 -4.12 -17.63
CA LYS A 92 12.21 -5.04 -17.33
C LYS A 92 11.68 -6.41 -16.92
N GLU A 93 12.51 -7.44 -17.11
CA GLU A 93 12.24 -8.81 -16.67
C GLU A 93 11.95 -8.88 -15.16
N ASP A 94 12.84 -8.27 -14.36
CA ASP A 94 12.67 -8.13 -12.91
C ASP A 94 12.57 -6.65 -12.52
N PHE A 95 11.64 -6.34 -11.62
CA PHE A 95 11.48 -5.00 -11.06
C PHE A 95 10.81 -5.03 -9.69
N VAL A 96 10.93 -3.92 -8.96
CA VAL A 96 10.24 -3.70 -7.69
C VAL A 96 9.08 -2.73 -7.93
N MET A 97 7.90 -3.10 -7.46
CA MET A 97 6.72 -2.24 -7.49
C MET A 97 6.28 -1.97 -6.06
N SER A 98 6.03 -0.70 -5.71
CA SER A 98 5.59 -0.33 -4.37
C SER A 98 4.53 0.76 -4.40
N SER A 99 3.74 0.85 -3.33
CA SER A 99 2.85 1.98 -3.09
C SER A 99 3.64 3.29 -2.99
N PRO A 100 2.99 4.45 -3.17
CA PRO A 100 3.62 5.74 -2.93
C PRO A 100 4.18 5.81 -1.51
N ASN A 101 5.30 6.52 -1.34
CA ASN A 101 5.96 6.78 -0.06
C ASN A 101 6.55 5.56 0.67
N TYR A 102 6.33 4.32 0.21
CA TYR A 102 6.84 3.11 0.87
C TYR A 102 8.35 3.22 1.17
N PRO A 103 8.82 2.93 2.40
CA PRO A 103 8.13 2.21 3.49
C PRO A 103 7.27 3.08 4.43
N LEU A 104 7.05 4.35 4.11
CA LEU A 104 6.08 5.17 4.84
C LEU A 104 4.65 4.88 4.35
N PRO A 105 3.63 5.14 5.18
CA PRO A 105 2.23 4.99 4.79
C PRO A 105 1.88 5.75 3.51
N TYR A 106 0.95 5.19 2.72
CA TYR A 106 0.44 5.86 1.53
C TYR A 106 -0.46 7.04 1.89
N ASP A 107 -0.61 8.01 0.98
CA ASP A 107 -1.52 9.14 1.15
C ASP A 107 -2.99 8.72 0.92
N ASN A 108 -3.91 9.40 1.60
CA ASN A 108 -5.35 9.35 1.31
C ASN A 108 -5.72 10.02 -0.02
N GLY A 109 -6.80 9.56 -0.65
CA GLY A 109 -7.43 10.18 -1.81
C GLY A 109 -6.59 10.11 -3.07
N ARG A 110 -5.83 9.02 -3.25
CA ARG A 110 -4.93 8.83 -4.38
C ARG A 110 -5.41 7.70 -5.28
N THR A 111 -5.20 7.90 -6.57
CA THR A 111 -5.26 6.83 -7.56
C THR A 111 -3.91 6.78 -8.27
N CYS A 112 -3.25 5.63 -8.23
CA CYS A 112 -1.95 5.40 -8.87
C CYS A 112 -2.05 4.29 -9.90
N THR A 113 -1.56 4.53 -11.10
CA THR A 113 -1.58 3.54 -12.19
C THR A 113 -0.19 2.95 -12.40
N TYR A 114 -0.09 1.63 -12.32
CA TYR A 114 1.12 0.86 -12.61
C TYR A 114 0.95 0.14 -13.95
N THR A 115 1.80 0.48 -14.91
CA THR A 115 1.76 -0.12 -16.27
C THR A 115 2.96 -1.05 -16.46
N VAL A 116 2.70 -2.31 -16.79
CA VAL A 116 3.75 -3.30 -17.08
C VAL A 116 3.71 -3.62 -18.56
N HIS A 117 4.82 -3.35 -19.25
CA HIS A 117 5.07 -3.77 -20.62
C HIS A 117 5.86 -5.08 -20.62
N LYS A 118 5.47 -5.99 -21.51
CA LYS A 118 6.24 -7.21 -21.77
C LYS A 118 7.66 -6.83 -22.20
N TYR A 119 8.67 -7.26 -21.43
CA TYR A 119 10.07 -7.10 -21.85
C TYR A 119 10.40 -7.98 -23.07
N HIS A 120 9.61 -9.03 -23.30
CA HIS A 120 9.75 -9.95 -24.43
C HIS A 120 8.36 -10.46 -24.91
N PRO A 121 8.14 -10.67 -26.22
CA PRO A 121 6.84 -11.11 -26.76
C PRO A 121 6.29 -12.40 -26.16
N SER A 122 7.16 -13.33 -25.75
CA SER A 122 6.77 -14.62 -25.16
C SER A 122 6.47 -14.57 -23.65
N VAL A 123 6.57 -13.40 -23.01
CA VAL A 123 6.09 -13.25 -21.63
C VAL A 123 4.61 -13.59 -21.57
N CYS A 124 4.20 -14.37 -20.58
CA CYS A 124 2.82 -14.82 -20.43
C CYS A 124 2.31 -14.74 -18.99
N ARG A 125 3.19 -14.54 -18.01
CA ARG A 125 2.87 -14.52 -16.59
C ARG A 125 3.66 -13.43 -15.88
N LEU A 126 3.03 -12.86 -14.86
CA LEU A 126 3.64 -11.96 -13.90
C LEU A 126 3.64 -12.67 -12.55
N LEU A 127 4.82 -12.98 -12.04
CA LEU A 127 4.98 -13.55 -10.71
C LEU A 127 5.29 -12.41 -9.75
N MET A 128 4.29 -11.98 -8.99
CA MET A 128 4.43 -10.89 -8.02
C MET A 128 4.63 -11.48 -6.63
N LYS A 129 5.87 -11.48 -6.15
CA LYS A 129 6.19 -11.95 -4.80
C LYS A 129 6.03 -10.81 -3.80
N VAL A 130 5.14 -11.00 -2.82
CA VAL A 130 4.91 -10.06 -1.72
C VAL A 130 6.19 -9.90 -0.91
N ALA A 131 6.71 -8.69 -0.83
CA ALA A 131 7.73 -8.30 0.15
C ALA A 131 7.07 -7.69 1.39
N ALA A 132 6.04 -6.86 1.18
CA ALA A 132 5.15 -6.36 2.22
C ALA A 132 3.79 -6.01 1.60
N PHE A 133 2.71 -6.17 2.36
CA PHE A 133 1.38 -5.74 1.95
C PHE A 133 0.51 -5.52 3.19
N ASP A 134 0.17 -4.27 3.46
CA ASP A 134 -0.78 -3.82 4.48
C ASP A 134 -1.57 -2.65 3.89
N VAL A 135 -2.79 -2.92 3.46
CA VAL A 135 -3.75 -1.97 2.89
C VAL A 135 -5.03 -2.04 3.73
N GLU A 136 -5.75 -0.94 3.92
CA GLU A 136 -6.97 -0.94 4.74
C GLU A 136 -7.94 -2.06 4.33
N GLU A 137 -8.41 -2.83 5.30
CA GLU A 137 -9.34 -3.93 5.07
C GLU A 137 -10.78 -3.50 5.41
N ASP A 138 -11.69 -3.73 4.47
CA ASP A 138 -13.12 -3.62 4.67
C ASP A 138 -13.88 -4.71 3.90
N PRO A 139 -15.18 -4.94 4.20
CA PRO A 139 -15.97 -5.90 3.46
C PRO A 139 -16.02 -5.55 1.96
N HIS A 140 -15.41 -6.41 1.14
CA HIS A 140 -15.27 -6.30 -0.32
C HIS A 140 -14.18 -5.35 -0.83
N CYS A 141 -13.26 -4.87 0.02
CA CYS A 141 -12.15 -3.99 -0.37
C CYS A 141 -12.65 -2.75 -1.14
N GLY A 142 -13.63 -2.06 -0.57
CA GLY A 142 -14.28 -0.89 -1.16
C GLY A 142 -13.60 0.44 -0.85
N SER A 143 -12.86 0.52 0.25
CA SER A 143 -12.18 1.72 0.74
C SER A 143 -10.83 1.86 0.03
N ASP A 144 -9.84 1.08 0.46
CA ASP A 144 -8.52 1.02 -0.15
C ASP A 144 -8.31 -0.33 -0.82
N PHE A 145 -7.73 -0.32 -2.02
CA PHE A 145 -7.44 -1.56 -2.73
C PHE A 145 -6.39 -1.39 -3.83
N LEU A 146 -5.65 -2.46 -4.07
CA LEU A 146 -4.88 -2.66 -5.29
C LEU A 146 -5.69 -3.55 -6.25
N LEU A 147 -6.06 -3.01 -7.41
CA LEU A 147 -6.74 -3.73 -8.48
C LEU A 147 -5.70 -4.45 -9.36
N VAL A 148 -5.71 -5.78 -9.35
CA VAL A 148 -4.82 -6.64 -10.14
C VAL A 148 -5.65 -7.67 -10.89
N GLY A 149 -5.59 -7.66 -12.21
CA GLY A 149 -6.27 -8.68 -13.03
C GLY A 149 -7.80 -8.68 -12.93
N GLY A 150 -8.40 -7.61 -12.38
CA GLY A 150 -9.83 -7.51 -12.09
C GLY A 150 -10.19 -7.78 -10.63
N ASP A 151 -9.27 -8.29 -9.84
CA ASP A 151 -9.46 -8.57 -8.41
C ASP A 151 -8.97 -7.41 -7.54
N ARG A 152 -9.73 -7.09 -6.50
CA ARG A 152 -9.38 -6.08 -5.50
C ARG A 152 -8.65 -6.74 -4.34
N LEU A 153 -7.46 -6.25 -4.05
CA LEU A 153 -6.59 -6.76 -2.98
C LEU A 153 -6.53 -5.71 -1.87
N CYS A 154 -6.85 -6.12 -0.64
CA CYS A 154 -6.76 -5.29 0.56
C CYS A 154 -6.43 -6.16 1.79
N GLY A 155 -6.22 -5.53 2.96
CA GLY A 155 -5.78 -6.19 4.18
C GLY A 155 -4.29 -6.49 4.19
N VAL A 156 -3.91 -7.54 4.91
CA VAL A 156 -2.51 -7.94 5.10
C VAL A 156 -2.21 -9.22 4.32
N MET A 157 -1.13 -9.23 3.54
CA MET A 157 -0.64 -10.47 2.90
C MET A 157 0.67 -10.97 3.54
N THR A 158 0.87 -12.28 3.46
CA THR A 158 2.07 -12.91 4.03
C THR A 158 3.27 -12.66 3.11
N GLU A 159 4.41 -12.27 3.70
CA GLU A 159 5.67 -12.15 2.97
C GLU A 159 6.01 -13.46 2.25
N GLY A 160 6.44 -13.36 1.00
CA GLY A 160 6.79 -14.49 0.15
C GLY A 160 5.62 -15.14 -0.58
N GLN A 161 4.37 -14.76 -0.28
CA GLN A 161 3.22 -15.13 -1.10
C GLN A 161 3.43 -14.65 -2.55
N ILE A 162 3.07 -15.48 -3.52
CA ILE A 162 3.20 -15.17 -4.95
C ILE A 162 1.81 -15.03 -5.56
N LEU A 163 1.56 -13.91 -6.21
CA LEU A 163 0.40 -13.72 -7.09
C LEU A 163 0.84 -14.06 -8.52
N ASP A 164 0.22 -15.08 -9.11
CA ASP A 164 0.47 -15.52 -10.49
C ASP A 164 -0.60 -14.93 -11.41
N ILE A 165 -0.22 -13.90 -12.18
CA ILE A 165 -1.13 -13.17 -13.05
C ILE A 165 -0.84 -13.50 -14.50
N SER A 166 -1.85 -13.98 -15.23
CA SER A 166 -1.72 -14.25 -16.66
C SER A 166 -1.67 -12.95 -17.48
N LEU A 167 -0.61 -12.78 -18.27
CA LEU A 167 -0.36 -11.66 -19.18
C LEU A 167 -0.75 -12.02 -20.62
N LEU A 168 -2.02 -11.79 -20.96
CA LEU A 168 -2.53 -12.04 -22.31
C LEU A 168 -2.10 -10.92 -23.28
N ASN A 169 -2.26 -9.67 -22.86
CA ASN A 169 -1.96 -8.49 -23.67
C ASN A 169 -0.48 -8.11 -23.60
N THR A 170 -0.02 -7.25 -24.52
CA THR A 170 1.33 -6.68 -24.49
C THR A 170 1.58 -5.78 -23.29
N THR A 171 0.49 -5.30 -22.68
CA THR A 171 0.48 -4.38 -21.54
C THR A 171 -0.51 -4.85 -20.49
N MET A 172 -0.12 -4.77 -19.22
CA MET A 172 -0.99 -4.98 -18.06
C MET A 172 -1.05 -3.70 -17.23
N THR A 173 -2.23 -3.34 -16.77
CA THR A 173 -2.45 -2.17 -15.92
C THR A 173 -2.98 -2.63 -14.57
N MET A 174 -2.39 -2.11 -13.51
CA MET A 174 -2.85 -2.25 -12.13
C MET A 174 -3.12 -0.86 -11.57
N GLU A 175 -4.07 -0.76 -10.65
CA GLU A 175 -4.45 0.52 -10.06
C GLU A 175 -4.54 0.41 -8.55
N PHE A 176 -3.85 1.31 -7.85
CA PHE A 176 -4.03 1.48 -6.41
C PHE A 176 -4.97 2.65 -6.16
N HIS A 177 -5.98 2.43 -5.33
CA HIS A 177 -6.96 3.43 -4.92
C HIS A 177 -6.96 3.53 -3.39
N SER A 178 -6.89 4.76 -2.88
CA SER A 178 -7.07 5.07 -1.46
C SER A 178 -8.22 6.04 -1.23
N ASP A 179 -8.95 5.85 -0.15
CA ASP A 179 -10.05 6.70 0.31
C ASP A 179 -9.53 7.92 1.10
N HIS A 180 -10.43 8.72 1.68
CA HIS A 180 -10.05 9.96 2.39
C HIS A 180 -9.82 9.80 3.90
N VAL A 181 -9.83 8.57 4.43
CA VAL A 181 -9.97 8.31 5.86
C VAL A 181 -8.73 7.63 6.43
N THR A 182 -8.47 6.38 6.08
CA THR A 182 -7.47 5.55 6.75
C THR A 182 -6.30 5.25 5.84
N THR A 183 -5.08 5.30 6.38
CA THR A 183 -3.86 4.88 5.68
C THR A 183 -3.19 3.71 6.41
N ARG A 184 -2.51 2.84 5.67
CA ARG A 184 -1.65 1.76 6.18
C ARG A 184 -0.24 1.86 5.57
N ASP A 185 0.65 0.95 5.94
CA ASP A 185 2.05 0.95 5.49
C ASP A 185 2.22 0.73 3.98
N GLY A 186 1.19 0.22 3.30
CA GLY A 186 1.16 0.04 1.86
C GLY A 186 1.76 -1.29 1.40
N PHE A 187 2.37 -1.31 0.23
CA PHE A 187 2.85 -2.57 -0.36
C PHE A 187 4.18 -2.43 -1.08
N GLN A 188 4.88 -3.55 -1.16
CA GLN A 188 6.02 -3.76 -2.03
C GLN A 188 6.00 -5.19 -2.58
N PHE A 189 6.22 -5.31 -3.89
CA PHE A 189 6.34 -6.58 -4.61
C PHE A 189 7.68 -6.64 -5.32
N ASN A 190 8.32 -7.81 -5.27
CA ASN A 190 9.36 -8.19 -6.21
C ASN A 190 8.68 -8.92 -7.37
N VAL A 191 8.75 -8.36 -8.57
CA VAL A 191 7.98 -8.81 -9.72
C VAL A 191 8.92 -9.39 -10.77
N HIS A 192 8.59 -10.60 -11.24
CA HIS A 192 9.28 -11.28 -12.33
C HIS A 192 8.32 -11.54 -13.49
N GLN A 193 8.72 -11.16 -14.71
CA GLN A 193 8.00 -11.47 -15.94
C GLN A 193 8.48 -12.82 -16.50
N GLU A 194 7.60 -13.83 -16.49
CA GLU A 194 7.97 -15.18 -16.94
C GLU A 194 7.57 -15.44 -18.40
N LEU A 195 8.50 -16.05 -19.15
CA LEU A 195 8.29 -16.50 -20.53
C LEU A 195 7.50 -17.82 -20.53
N CYS A 196 6.45 -17.90 -21.36
CA CYS A 196 5.85 -19.19 -21.69
C CYS A 196 6.49 -19.75 -22.95
N ASP A 197 6.77 -21.06 -22.92
CA ASP A 197 7.06 -21.79 -24.14
C ASP A 197 5.76 -22.03 -24.92
N LEU A 198 5.63 -21.42 -26.10
CA LEU A 198 4.53 -21.68 -27.03
C LEU A 198 4.69 -23.00 -27.79
N SER A 199 5.67 -23.85 -27.44
CA SER A 199 5.99 -25.09 -28.17
C SER A 199 5.78 -26.40 -27.40
N THR A 200 5.44 -26.41 -26.11
CA THR A 200 5.25 -27.69 -25.38
C THR A 200 3.79 -28.13 -25.29
N ASN A 201 3.24 -28.64 -26.40
CA ASN A 201 2.20 -29.66 -26.35
C ASN A 201 2.86 -31.04 -26.23
N ALA A 202 3.39 -31.38 -25.05
CA ALA A 202 3.67 -32.76 -24.61
C ALA A 202 4.14 -32.78 -23.13
N PRO A 203 3.78 -33.82 -22.35
CA PRO A 203 4.32 -34.00 -21.00
C PRO A 203 5.80 -34.37 -21.09
N VAL A 204 6.66 -33.61 -20.41
CA VAL A 204 8.04 -34.04 -20.15
C VAL A 204 8.00 -35.08 -19.03
N PHE A 205 7.72 -36.34 -19.39
CA PHE A 205 8.20 -37.49 -18.63
C PHE A 205 9.68 -37.64 -18.99
N THR A 206 10.57 -37.04 -18.21
CA THR A 206 11.95 -37.54 -18.18
C THR A 206 11.90 -38.91 -17.50
N SER A 207 11.75 -39.98 -18.28
CA SER A 207 12.08 -41.31 -17.80
C SER A 207 13.57 -41.32 -17.54
N GLU A 208 13.98 -41.42 -16.28
CA GLU A 208 15.33 -41.86 -15.94
C GLU A 208 15.52 -43.26 -16.54
N LEU A 209 16.27 -43.35 -17.64
CA LEU A 209 16.83 -44.62 -18.06
C LEU A 209 18.02 -44.89 -17.13
N HIS A 210 17.71 -45.47 -15.97
CA HIS A 210 18.70 -46.04 -15.07
C HIS A 210 19.36 -47.22 -15.81
N THR A 211 20.49 -46.95 -16.46
CA THR A 211 21.32 -48.00 -17.04
C THR A 211 22.15 -48.58 -15.90
N SER A 212 21.66 -49.62 -15.24
CA SER A 212 22.49 -50.45 -14.38
C SER A 212 23.42 -51.29 -15.26
N VAL A 213 24.69 -50.90 -15.29
CA VAL A 213 25.74 -51.78 -15.81
C VAL A 213 25.91 -52.90 -14.80
N ALA A 214 25.58 -54.12 -15.19
CA ALA A 214 25.91 -55.33 -14.46
C ALA A 214 27.42 -55.58 -14.59
N GLU A 215 28.18 -55.38 -13.52
CA GLU A 215 29.52 -55.94 -13.40
C GLU A 215 29.39 -57.44 -13.17
N THR A 216 29.75 -58.22 -14.19
CA THR A 216 30.06 -59.64 -14.04
C THR A 216 31.47 -59.83 -14.56
N THR A 217 32.46 -59.81 -13.66
CA THR A 217 33.80 -60.31 -13.98
C THR A 217 34.18 -61.37 -12.97
N THR A 218 34.21 -62.56 -13.52
CA THR A 218 34.66 -63.85 -13.01
C THR A 218 36.01 -63.81 -12.32
N ASP A 219 36.08 -64.57 -11.22
CA ASP A 219 37.28 -64.98 -10.51
C ASP A 219 38.36 -65.54 -11.45
N VAL A 220 39.60 -65.06 -11.28
CA VAL A 220 40.80 -65.83 -11.60
C VAL A 220 41.67 -65.88 -10.35
N ASN A 221 41.68 -67.06 -9.76
CA ASN A 221 42.47 -67.44 -8.60
C ASN A 221 43.89 -67.80 -9.06
N VAL A 222 44.92 -67.06 -8.64
CA VAL A 222 46.32 -67.50 -8.72
C VAL A 222 47.02 -67.19 -7.40
N SER A 223 47.30 -68.26 -6.67
CA SER A 223 48.22 -68.32 -5.54
C SER A 223 49.67 -68.25 -6.02
N THR A 224 50.54 -67.53 -5.31
CA THR A 224 51.75 -68.07 -4.65
C THR A 224 52.74 -67.00 -4.12
N SER A 225 53.28 -67.35 -2.95
CA SER A 225 54.60 -67.05 -2.37
C SER A 225 55.01 -65.60 -2.04
N THR A 226 55.01 -65.35 -0.73
CA THR A 226 55.96 -64.50 0.00
C THR A 226 57.43 -64.78 -0.33
N PRO A 227 58.29 -63.76 -0.22
CA PRO A 227 59.54 -63.94 0.49
C PRO A 227 59.78 -62.89 1.58
N LEU A 228 60.47 -63.37 2.62
CA LEU A 228 61.12 -62.63 3.72
C LEU A 228 62.22 -61.69 3.22
N THR A 229 62.59 -60.73 4.08
CA THR A 229 63.82 -59.89 4.23
C THR A 229 63.43 -58.41 4.34
N GLU A 230 63.89 -57.59 5.28
CA GLU A 230 64.94 -57.67 6.32
C GLU A 230 64.51 -56.75 7.50
#